data_AF-A0A931HR63-F1
#
_entry.id   AF-A0A931HR63-F1
#
_cell.length_a   1.000
_cell.length_b   1.000
_cell.length_c   1.000
_cell.angle_alpha   90.00
_cell.angle_beta   90.00
_cell.angle_gamma   90.00
#
_symmetry.space_group_name_H-M   'P 1'
#
loop_
_entity.id
_entity.type
_entity.pdbx_description
1 polymer ?
#
loop_
_entity_poly.entity_id
_entity_poly.type
_entity_poly.pdbx_seq_one_letter_code
_entity_poly.pdbx_strand_id
1 'polypeptide(L)' 'MPVVRITGPGTAPAPDALVDIDGSLMQWMRNKGATALALRPDKVIYAAAGADSPLPPPPAGMKTTAPTCSDDMETLV' A
#
# COMPACT_ATOMS: atom_id res chain seq x y z
N MET A 1 -6.26 9.79 -2.68
CA MET A 1 -5.32 9.45 -1.59
C MET A 1 -4.01 9.04 -2.24
N PRO A 2 -2.84 9.52 -1.75
CA PRO A 2 -1.57 9.10 -2.31
C PRO A 2 -1.33 7.62 -2.04
N VAL A 3 -0.89 6.89 -3.06
CA VAL A 3 -0.49 5.48 -3.00
C VAL A 3 0.99 5.41 -3.34
N VAL A 4 1.76 4.67 -2.56
CA VAL A 4 3.21 4.50 -2.74
C VAL A 4 3.50 3.01 -2.79
N ARG A 5 4.29 2.60 -3.78
CA ARG A 5 4.73 1.22 -3.94
C ARG A 5 5.86 0.92 -2.95
N ILE A 6 5.92 -0.29 -2.42
CA ILE A 6 7.06 -0.71 -1.57
C ILE A 6 7.95 -1.60 -2.42
N THR A 7 9.24 -1.25 -2.54
CA THR A 7 10.24 -1.98 -3.32
C THR A 7 11.35 -2.51 -2.42
N GLY A 8 11.99 -3.60 -2.82
CA GLY A 8 12.92 -4.34 -1.97
C GLY A 8 14.31 -3.71 -1.89
N PRO A 9 15.19 -4.28 -1.05
CA PRO A 9 16.59 -3.88 -0.96
C PRO A 9 17.28 -3.86 -2.33
N GLY A 10 18.15 -2.87 -2.56
CA GLY A 10 18.92 -2.75 -3.81
C GLY A 10 18.12 -2.22 -5.01
N THR A 11 16.84 -1.89 -4.84
CA THR A 11 16.06 -1.20 -5.88
C THR A 11 16.37 0.30 -5.91
N ALA A 12 16.31 0.89 -7.10
CA ALA A 12 16.50 2.33 -7.26
C ALA A 12 15.29 3.10 -6.69
N PRO A 13 15.52 4.23 -5.98
CA PRO A 13 14.44 5.06 -5.47
C PRO A 13 13.67 5.71 -6.62
N ALA A 14 12.34 5.83 -6.46
CA ALA A 14 11.45 6.49 -7.41
C ALA A 14 10.45 7.39 -6.67
N PRO A 15 9.89 8.42 -7.32
CA PRO A 15 8.99 9.39 -6.67
C PRO A 15 7.74 8.78 -6.02
N ASP A 16 7.31 7.61 -6.51
CA ASP A 16 6.13 6.87 -6.08
C ASP A 16 6.49 5.53 -5.41
N ALA A 17 7.75 5.36 -4.96
CA ALA A 17 8.25 4.14 -4.35
C ALA A 17 9.00 4.38 -3.04
N LEU A 18 8.71 3.54 -2.06
CA LEU A 18 9.45 3.39 -0.80
C LEU A 18 10.35 2.16 -0.90
N VAL A 19 11.66 2.39 -0.87
CA VAL A 19 12.65 1.29 -0.81
C VAL A 19 12.77 0.81 0.64
N ASP A 20 12.35 -0.43 0.88
CA ASP A 20 12.60 -1.15 2.14
C ASP A 20 14.05 -1.66 2.15
N ILE A 21 14.97 -0.80 2.60
CA ILE A 21 16.43 -1.00 2.52
C ILE A 21 16.91 -2.29 3.20
N ASP A 22 16.27 -2.70 4.29
CA ASP A 22 16.64 -3.87 5.10
C ASP A 22 15.73 -5.08 4.84
N GLY A 23 14.68 -4.93 4.01
CA GLY A 23 13.70 -5.97 3.74
C GLY A 23 12.78 -6.32 4.93
N SER A 24 12.92 -5.59 6.04
CA SER A 24 12.23 -5.86 7.30
C SER A 24 10.74 -5.57 7.20
N LEU A 25 10.35 -4.50 6.49
CA LEU A 25 8.94 -4.14 6.30
C LEU A 25 8.24 -5.18 5.43
N MET A 26 8.83 -5.57 4.31
CA MET A 26 8.28 -6.61 3.44
C MET A 26 8.21 -7.98 4.14
N GLN A 27 9.20 -8.32 4.97
CA GLN A 27 9.17 -9.55 5.76
C GLN A 27 8.01 -9.52 6.77
N TRP A 28 7.82 -8.40 7.47
CA TRP A 28 6.69 -8.21 8.38
C TRP A 28 5.35 -8.31 7.64
N MET A 29 5.23 -7.68 6.46
CA MET A 29 4.03 -7.77 5.62
C MET A 29 3.71 -9.21 5.23
N ARG A 30 4.71 -9.98 4.77
CA ARG A 30 4.54 -11.40 4.46
C ARG A 30 4.08 -12.22 5.67
N ASN A 31 4.69 -12.01 6.83
CA ASN A 31 4.30 -12.69 8.07
C ASN A 31 2.86 -12.35 8.51
N LYS A 32 2.35 -11.18 8.12
CA LYS A 32 0.97 -10.74 8.37
C LYS A 32 -0.02 -11.10 7.25
N GLY A 33 0.44 -11.71 6.16
CA GLY A 33 -0.40 -11.94 4.97
C GLY A 33 -0.87 -10.65 4.31
N ALA A 34 -0.11 -9.55 4.51
CA ALA A 34 -0.47 -8.23 4.02
C ALA A 34 0.24 -7.92 2.70
N THR A 35 -0.49 -7.32 1.77
CA THR A 35 -0.01 -6.78 0.49
C THR A 35 -0.19 -5.27 0.40
N ALA A 36 -1.07 -4.69 1.22
CA ALA A 36 -1.29 -3.25 1.31
C ALA A 36 -1.37 -2.78 2.78
N LEU A 37 -0.90 -1.57 3.04
CA LEU A 37 -0.95 -0.91 4.34
C LEU A 37 -1.54 0.49 4.19
N ALA A 38 -2.41 0.88 5.12
CA ALA A 38 -2.91 2.24 5.24
C ALA A 38 -2.15 2.96 6.37
N LEU A 39 -1.49 4.07 6.06
CA LEU A 39 -0.79 4.90 7.03
C LEU A 39 -1.66 6.08 7.47
N ARG A 40 -1.71 6.33 8.78
CA ARG A 40 -2.28 7.54 9.37
C ARG A 40 -1.25 8.67 9.25
N PRO A 41 -1.65 9.94 9.04
CA PRO A 41 -0.73 11.08 8.96
C PRO A 41 0.17 11.26 10.19
N ASP A 42 -0.24 10.75 11.34
CA ASP A 42 0.54 10.65 12.59
C ASP A 42 1.51 9.45 12.65
N LYS A 43 1.80 8.82 11.50
CA LYS A 43 2.88 7.83 11.30
C LYS A 43 2.64 6.45 11.87
N VAL A 44 1.38 6.09 12.09
CA VAL A 44 0.97 4.74 12.55
C VAL A 44 0.28 3.99 11.42
N ILE A 45 0.52 2.68 11.29
CA ILE A 45 -0.24 1.82 10.39
C ILE A 45 -1.66 1.69 10.96
N TYR A 46 -2.63 2.23 10.24
CA TYR A 46 -4.04 2.11 10.57
C TYR A 46 -4.57 0.70 10.27
N ALA A 47 -4.27 0.20 9.07
CA ALA A 47 -4.82 -1.05 8.58
C ALA A 47 -3.87 -1.78 7.64
N ALA A 48 -4.06 -3.10 7.54
CA ALA A 48 -3.37 -3.97 6.60
C ALA A 48 -4.39 -4.82 5.86
N ALA A 49 -4.15 -5.06 4.58
CA ALA A 49 -4.99 -5.85 3.69
C ALA A 49 -4.14 -6.90 2.99
N GLY A 50 -4.68 -8.11 2.82
CA GLY A 50 -4.12 -9.13 1.93
C GLY A 50 -4.60 -8.93 0.49
N ALA A 51 -4.10 -9.75 -0.43
CA ALA A 51 -4.41 -9.63 -1.86
C ALA A 51 -5.93 -9.63 -2.17
N ASP A 52 -6.68 -10.47 -1.45
CA ASP A 52 -8.10 -10.70 -1.69
C ASP A 52 -9.02 -10.03 -0.64
N SER A 53 -8.47 -9.20 0.24
CA SER A 53 -9.23 -8.57 1.32
C SER A 53 -9.10 -7.05 1.25
N PRO A 54 -10.22 -6.30 1.12
CA PRO A 54 -10.15 -4.85 1.08
C PRO A 54 -9.68 -4.28 2.42
N LEU A 55 -9.02 -3.12 2.38
CA LEU A 55 -8.66 -2.40 3.60
C LEU A 55 -9.92 -2.08 4.42
N PRO A 56 -9.93 -2.31 5.74
CA PRO A 56 -11.05 -1.95 6.59
C PRO A 56 -11.32 -0.43 6.52
N PRO A 57 -12.59 -0.01 6.63
CA PRO A 57 -12.98 1.39 6.54
C PRO A 57 -12.29 2.19 7.64
N PRO A 58 -11.86 3.45 7.39
CA PRO A 58 -11.11 4.25 8.35
C PRO A 58 -11.92 4.49 9.64
N PRO A 59 -11.25 4.76 10.77
CA PRO A 59 -11.93 4.97 12.04
C PRO A 59 -12.75 6.27 11.98
N ALA A 60 -13.81 6.35 12.79
CA ALA A 60 -14.78 7.45 12.77
C ALA A 60 -14.08 8.82 12.83
N GLY A 61 -14.42 9.70 11.88
CA GLY A 61 -13.81 11.03 11.71
C GLY A 61 -12.71 11.12 10.63
N MET A 62 -12.29 10.00 10.03
CA MET A 62 -11.37 10.00 8.88
C MET A 62 -12.11 9.68 7.57
N LYS A 63 -11.87 10.48 6.53
CA LYS A 63 -12.45 10.26 5.19
C LYS A 63 -11.51 9.39 4.36
N THR A 64 -11.99 8.26 3.85
CA THR A 64 -11.33 7.51 2.78
C THR A 64 -11.75 8.08 1.43
N THR A 65 -10.78 8.40 0.57
CA THR A 65 -11.01 8.40 -0.88
C THR A 65 -10.38 7.12 -1.38
N ALA A 66 -11.20 6.12 -1.67
CA ALA A 66 -10.72 4.88 -2.25
C ALA A 66 -9.92 5.20 -3.53
N PRO A 67 -8.75 4.58 -3.76
CA PRO A 67 -8.16 4.63 -5.09
C PRO A 67 -9.14 3.94 -6.02
N THR A 68 -9.69 4.67 -6.98
CA THR A 68 -10.38 4.05 -8.11
C THR A 68 -9.37 3.19 -8.83
N CYS A 69 -9.59 1.88 -8.82
CA CYS A 69 -8.98 0.97 -9.78
C CYS A 69 -9.56 1.39 -11.14
N SER A 70 -8.90 2.35 -11.81
CA SER A 70 -9.16 2.59 -13.23
C SER A 70 -8.57 1.41 -13.95
N ASP A 71 -9.44 0.49 -14.34
CA ASP A 71 -9.15 -0.58 -15.27
C ASP A 71 -8.97 0.06 -16.64
N ASP A 72 -7.80 0.66 -16.87
CA ASP A 72 -7.35 1.03 -18.22
C ASP A 72 -6.87 -0.26 -18.91
N MET A 73 -7.81 -1.18 -19.16
CA MET A 73 -7.65 -2.20 -20.19
C MET A 73 -7.66 -1.49 -21.55
N GLU A 74 -6.50 -0.98 -21.94
CA GLU A 74 -6.27 -0.56 -23.33
C GLU A 74 -6.55 -1.76 -24.23
N THR A 75 -7.77 -1.80 -24.78
CA THR A 75 -8.18 -2.72 -25.82
C THR A 75 -7.36 -2.36 -27.04
N LEU A 76 -6.33 -3.16 -27.32
CA LEU A 76 -5.61 -3.14 -28.57
C LEU A 76 -6.59 -3.56 -29.68
N VAL A 77 -7.06 -2.59 -30.47
CA VAL A 77 -7.70 -2.81 -31.78
C VAL A 77 -6.72 -2.49 -32.89
#